data_AF-A0A117SHV3-F1
#
_entry.id   AF-A0A117SHV3-F1
#
_cell.length_a   1.000
_cell.length_b   1.000
_cell.length_c   1.000
_cell.angle_alpha   90.00
_cell.angle_beta   90.00
_cell.angle_gamma   90.00
#
_symmetry.space_group_name_H-M   'P 1'
#
loop_
_entity.id
_entity.type
_entity.pdbx_description
1 polymer ?
#
loop_
_entity_poly.entity_id
_entity_poly.type
_entity_poly.pdbx_seq_one_letter_code
_entity_poly.pdbx_strand_id
1 'polypeptide(L)' 'MFIVDRFEGDWAVIEHERITFNFPHSLLPPDVKEGDVITINILVDQTTTKERRQKAEEMMKGLFDS' A
#
# COMPACT_ATOMS: atom_id res chain seq x y z
N MET A 1 0.45 -11.79 -12.98
CA MET A 1 1.75 -11.13 -13.20
C MET A 1 1.55 -9.63 -13.05
N PHE A 2 2.42 -8.95 -12.30
CA PHE A 2 2.41 -7.49 -12.19
C PHE A 2 3.56 -6.95 -13.03
N ILE A 3 3.26 -6.07 -13.96
CA ILE A 3 4.24 -5.48 -14.88
C ILE A 3 4.24 -3.98 -14.65
N VAL A 4 5.41 -3.37 -14.51
CA VAL A 4 5.53 -1.91 -14.54
C VAL A 4 5.30 -1.47 -15.99
N ASP A 5 4.17 -0.85 -16.30
CA ASP A 5 3.85 -0.39 -17.65
C ASP A 5 4.59 0.91 -17.96
N ARG A 6 4.41 1.94 -17.11
CA ARG A 6 5.05 3.25 -17.27
C ARG A 6 5.19 4.03 -15.97
N PHE A 7 6.05 5.05 -15.96
CA PHE A 7 6.12 6.02 -14.85
C PHE A 7 5.42 7.35 -15.22
N GLU A 8 4.58 7.83 -14.31
CA GLU A 8 3.85 9.10 -14.40
C GLU A 8 4.14 9.96 -13.16
N GLY A 9 5.19 10.78 -13.22
CA GLY A 9 5.62 11.62 -12.10
C GLY A 9 6.03 10.77 -10.89
N ASP A 10 5.31 10.94 -9.78
CA ASP A 10 5.56 10.19 -8.53
C ASP A 10 4.90 8.80 -8.50
N TRP A 11 4.27 8.37 -9.59
CA TRP A 11 3.51 7.13 -9.69
C TRP A 11 4.10 6.19 -10.75
N ALA A 12 4.03 4.90 -10.47
CA ALA A 12 4.22 3.83 -11.43
C ALA A 12 2.85 3.23 -11.77
N VAL A 13 2.56 3.07 -13.05
CA VAL A 13 1.37 2.36 -13.52
C VAL A 13 1.72 0.88 -13.63
N ILE A 14 1.01 0.04 -12.88
CA ILE A 14 1.22 -1.41 -12.88
C ILE A 14 0.06 -2.07 -13.62
N GLU A 15 0.39 -2.89 -14.62
CA GLU A 15 -0.56 -3.75 -15.32
C GLU A 15 -0.64 -5.12 -14.66
N HIS A 16 -1.87 -5.59 -14.44
CA HIS A 16 -2.17 -6.95 -14.01
C HIS A 16 -3.40 -7.47 -14.75
N GLU A 17 -3.21 -8.50 -15.60
CA GLU A 17 -4.27 -9.10 -16.42
C GLU A 17 -4.97 -8.09 -17.34
N ARG A 18 -6.10 -7.51 -16.90
CA ARG A 18 -6.89 -6.52 -17.64
C ARG A 18 -7.13 -5.25 -16.83
N ILE A 19 -6.46 -5.12 -15.69
CA ILE A 19 -6.53 -3.95 -14.83
C ILE A 19 -5.18 -3.27 -14.79
N THR A 20 -5.23 -1.94 -14.64
CA THR A 20 -4.06 -1.13 -14.32
C THR A 20 -4.34 -0.36 -13.04
N PHE A 21 -3.30 -0.13 -12.24
CA PHE A 21 -3.41 0.67 -11.03
C PHE A 21 -2.14 1.48 -10.80
N ASN A 22 -2.31 2.61 -10.13
CA ASN A 22 -1.19 3.48 -9.77
C ASN A 22 -0.60 3.01 -8.45
N PHE A 23 0.72 2.91 -8.42
CA PHE A 23 1.51 2.53 -7.25
C PHE A 23 2.58 3.60 -7.02
N PRO A 24 2.79 4.08 -5.77
CA PRO A 24 3.79 5.11 -5.52
C PRO A 24 5.17 4.66 -5.97
N HIS A 25 5.83 5.45 -6.82
CA HIS A 25 7.15 5.12 -7.35
C HIS A 25 8.19 4.97 -6.22
N SER A 26 8.05 5.76 -5.14
CA SER A 26 8.92 5.70 -3.96
C SER A 26 8.87 4.39 -3.17
N LEU A 27 7.86 3.54 -3.40
CA LEU A 27 7.73 2.23 -2.76
C LEU A 27 8.30 1.10 -3.62
N LEU A 28 8.73 1.38 -4.86
CA LEU A 28 9.39 0.42 -5.72
C LEU A 28 10.91 0.38 -5.46
N PRO A 29 11.57 -0.74 -5.78
CA PRO A 29 13.04 -0.79 -5.81
C PRO A 29 13.62 0.30 -6.74
N PRO A 30 14.78 0.88 -6.41
CA PRO A 30 15.35 1.99 -7.18
C PRO A 30 15.83 1.61 -8.57
N ASP A 31 15.98 0.31 -8.86
CA ASP A 31 16.46 -0.26 -10.11
C ASP A 31 15.34 -0.76 -11.03
N VAL A 32 14.08 -0.68 -10.60
CA VAL A 32 12.91 -1.10 -11.39
C VAL A 32 12.69 -0.17 -12.58
N LYS A 33 12.33 -0.75 -13.73
CA LYS A 33 12.11 -0.06 -15.01
C LYS A 33 10.76 -0.45 -15.62
N GLU A 34 10.35 0.34 -16.62
CA GLU A 34 9.21 0.00 -17.47
C GLU A 34 9.48 -1.35 -18.18
N GLY A 35 8.48 -2.23 -18.16
CA GLY A 35 8.54 -3.62 -18.62
C GLY A 35 8.97 -4.64 -17.56
N ASP A 36 9.45 -4.22 -16.38
CA ASP A 36 9.86 -5.16 -15.34
C ASP A 36 8.66 -5.88 -14.73
N VAL A 37 8.84 -7.18 -14.49
CA VAL A 37 7.86 -8.02 -13.78
C VAL A 37 8.18 -8.02 -12.29
N ILE A 38 7.21 -7.58 -11.49
CA ILE A 38 7.36 -7.49 -10.03
C ILE A 38 6.44 -8.47 -9.31
N THR A 39 6.78 -8.78 -8.05
CA THR A 39 5.96 -9.62 -7.16
C THR A 39 5.53 -8.78 -5.96
N ILE A 40 4.22 -8.72 -5.70
CA ILE A 40 3.64 -7.98 -4.58
C ILE A 40 3.11 -8.99 -3.55
N ASN A 41 3.58 -8.89 -2.31
CA ASN A 41 3.11 -9.70 -1.19
C ASN A 41 2.28 -8.82 -0.24
N ILE A 42 1.00 -9.12 -0.09
CA ILE A 42 0.07 -8.39 0.78
C ILE A 42 -0.27 -9.26 1.98
N LEU A 43 0.02 -8.77 3.18
CA LEU A 43 -0.25 -9.45 4.44
C LEU A 43 -1.07 -8.53 5.35
N VAL A 44 -2.06 -9.13 6.04
CA VAL A 44 -2.83 -8.42 7.06
C VAL A 44 -2.11 -8.55 8.40
N ASP A 45 -1.62 -7.43 8.94
CA ASP A 45 -1.10 -7.38 10.29
C ASP A 45 -2.24 -7.24 11.31
N GLN A 46 -2.81 -8.38 11.70
CA GLN A 46 -3.92 -8.42 12.65
C GLN A 46 -3.57 -7.82 14.02
N THR A 47 -2.32 -7.95 14.44
CA THR A 47 -1.85 -7.45 15.74
C THR A 47 -1.87 -5.94 15.76
N THR A 48 -1.17 -5.31 14.81
CA THR A 48 -1.11 -3.84 14.72
C THR A 48 -2.50 -3.25 14.41
N THR A 49 -3.32 -3.93 13.60
CA THR A 49 -4.71 -3.52 13.35
C THR A 49 -5.53 -3.51 14.65
N LYS A 50 -5.39 -4.52 15.50
CA LYS A 50 -6.11 -4.59 16.78
C LYS A 50 -5.62 -3.52 17.75
N GLU A 51 -4.33 -3.30 17.86
CA GLU A 51 -3.75 -2.26 18.72
C GLU A 51 -4.21 -0.86 18.31
N ARG A 52 -4.23 -0.56 17.01
CA ARG A 52 -4.76 0.73 16.51
C ARG A 52 -6.22 0.92 16.88
N ARG A 53 -7.03 -0.13 16.78
CA ARG A 53 -8.44 -0.09 17.19
C ARG A 53 -8.58 0.18 18.68
N GLN A 54 -7.83 -0.53 19.51
CA GLN A 54 -7.86 -0.33 20.96
C GLN A 54 -7.46 1.09 21.36
N LYS A 55 -6.38 1.63 20.79
CA LYS A 55 -5.97 3.04 21.02
C LYS A 55 -7.04 4.04 20.63
N ALA A 56 -7.73 3.81 19.51
CA ALA A 56 -8.84 4.67 19.08
C ALA A 56 -10.04 4.61 20.06
N GLU A 57 -10.38 3.42 20.56
CA GLU A 57 -11.44 3.22 21.56
C GLU A 57 -11.07 3.85 22.92
N GLU A 58 -9.81 3.76 23.34
CA GLU A 58 -9.29 4.40 24.56
C GLU A 58 -9.34 5.93 24.48
N MET A 59 -8.92 6.53 23.37
CA MET A 59 -9.04 7.97 23.14
C MET A 59 -10.50 8.41 23.20
N MET A 60 -11.42 7.63 22.62
CA MET A 60 -12.85 7.93 22.66
C MET A 60 -13.39 7.92 24.10
N LYS A 61 -13.07 6.88 24.90
CA LYS A 61 -13.49 6.80 26.31
C LYS A 61 -13.03 7.99 27.14
N GLY A 62 -11.76 8.40 26.98
CA GLY A 62 -11.21 9.56 27.70
C GLY A 62 -11.93 10.88 27.43
N LEU A 63 -12.62 11.01 26.28
CA LEU A 63 -13.41 12.20 25.94
C LEU A 63 -14.83 12.19 26.55
N PHE A 64 -15.38 11.00 26.86
CA PHE A 64 -16.72 10.85 27.46
C PHE A 64 -16.70 10.75 28.99
N ASP A 65 -15.53 10.52 29.58
CA ASP A 65 -15.31 10.56 31.05
C ASP A 65 -14.92 11.97 31.55
N SER A 66 -15.14 13.02 30.75
CA SER A 66 -14.95 14.44 31.10
C SER A 66 -16.27 15.20 31.18
#